data_AF-A0A496V3W9-F1
#
_entry.id   AF-A0A496V3W9-F1
#
_cell.length_a   1.000
_cell.length_b   1.000
_cell.length_c   1.000
_cell.angle_alpha   90.00
_cell.angle_beta   90.00
_cell.angle_gamma   90.00
#
_symmetry.space_group_name_H-M   'P 1'
#
loop_
_entity.id
_entity.type
_entity.pdbx_description
1 polymer ?
#
loop_
_entity_poly.entity_id
_entity_poly.type
_entity_poly.pdbx_seq_one_letter_code
_entity_poly.pdbx_strand_id
1 'polypeptide(L)' 'MVQLVEIMLTFNQKLKTNLDSHSRTVLKRQIDATDRQIDNLVYQLYDLTKREIEIVETKICSKIKVNQLMLL' A
#
# COMPACT_ATOMS: atom_id res chain seq x y z
N MET A 1 6.35 6.95 -11.63
CA MET A 1 6.02 7.23 -10.21
C MET A 1 4.82 8.15 -10.06
N VAL A 2 4.85 9.37 -10.62
CA VAL A 2 3.76 10.36 -10.47
C VAL A 2 2.37 9.79 -10.81
N GLN A 3 2.24 9.09 -11.93
CA GLN A 3 0.99 8.42 -12.33
C GLN A 3 0.49 7.37 -11.31
N LEU A 4 1.39 6.62 -10.66
CA LEU A 4 1.00 5.64 -9.64
C LEU A 4 0.46 6.32 -8.39
N VAL A 5 1.05 7.46 -8.01
CA VAL A 5 0.57 8.29 -6.89
C VAL A 5 -0.81 8.87 -7.20
N GLU A 6 -1.04 9.35 -8.43
CA GLU A 6 -2.35 9.85 -8.85
C GLU A 6 -3.44 8.75 -8.83
N ILE A 7 -3.09 7.54 -9.29
CA ILE A 7 -3.95 6.36 -9.21
C ILE A 7 -4.28 6.03 -7.75
N MET A 8 -3.26 6.02 -6.88
CA MET A 8 -3.41 5.75 -5.45
C MET A 8 -4.35 6.76 -4.78
N LEU A 9 -4.19 8.06 -5.07
CA LEU A 9 -5.05 9.11 -4.54
C LEU A 9 -6.51 8.92 -5.00
N THR A 10 -6.70 8.58 -6.28
CA THR A 10 -8.03 8.33 -6.85
C THR A 10 -8.71 7.12 -6.18
N PHE A 11 -7.98 6.02 -5.97
CA PHE A 11 -8.53 4.84 -5.30
C PHE A 11 -8.88 5.10 -3.84
N ASN A 12 -8.04 5.85 -3.12
CA ASN A 12 -8.31 6.23 -1.73
C ASN A 12 -9.54 7.14 -1.60
N GLN A 13 -9.77 8.03 -2.56
CA GLN A 13 -11.00 8.82 -2.62
C GLN A 13 -12.22 7.93 -2.87
N LYS A 14 -12.14 7.00 -3.83
CA LYS A 14 -13.22 6.03 -4.10
C LYS A 14 -13.55 5.16 -2.89
N LEU A 15 -12.57 4.77 -2.07
CA LEU A 15 -12.81 4.00 -0.84
C LEU A 15 -13.69 4.72 0.19
N LYS A 16 -13.69 6.06 0.20
CA LYS A 16 -14.51 6.87 1.11
C LYS A 16 -15.98 6.92 0.70
N THR A 17 -16.32 6.46 -0.49
CA THR A 17 -17.71 6.36 -0.95
C THR A 17 -18.40 5.13 -0.36
N ASN A 18 -19.74 5.11 -0.43
CA ASN A 18 -20.54 3.98 0.03
C ASN A 18 -20.51 2.84 -1.02
N LEU A 19 -19.43 2.06 -1.00
CA LEU A 19 -19.24 0.85 -1.79
C LEU A 19 -19.77 -0.38 -1.05
N ASP A 20 -20.34 -1.33 -1.80
CA ASP A 20 -20.64 -2.67 -1.29
C ASP A 20 -19.35 -3.41 -0.86
N SER A 21 -19.52 -4.48 -0.08
CA SER A 21 -18.41 -5.23 0.52
C SER A 21 -17.47 -5.85 -0.51
N HIS A 22 -18.00 -6.31 -1.65
CA HIS A 22 -17.21 -6.92 -2.71
C HIS A 22 -16.37 -5.87 -3.44
N SER A 23 -17.01 -4.80 -3.91
CA SER A 23 -16.32 -3.68 -4.59
C SER A 23 -15.25 -3.05 -3.71
N ARG A 24 -15.53 -2.88 -2.40
CA ARG A 24 -14.55 -2.40 -1.42
C ARG A 24 -13.34 -3.32 -1.32
N THR A 25 -13.54 -4.64 -1.33
CA THR A 25 -12.46 -5.62 -1.24
C THR A 25 -11.59 -5.60 -2.49
N VAL A 26 -12.21 -5.54 -3.68
CA VAL A 26 -11.48 -5.42 -4.95
C VAL A 26 -10.65 -4.14 -4.98
N LEU A 27 -11.23 -3.01 -4.58
CA LEU A 27 -10.55 -1.72 -4.56
C LEU A 27 -9.37 -1.70 -3.56
N LYS A 28 -9.53 -2.31 -2.38
CA LYS A 28 -8.41 -2.48 -1.42
C LYS A 28 -7.26 -3.27 -2.03
N ARG A 29 -7.53 -4.37 -2.72
CA ARG A 29 -6.47 -5.16 -3.39
C ARG A 29 -5.74 -4.37 -4.47
N GLN A 30 -6.45 -3.49 -5.20
CA GLN A 30 -5.84 -2.61 -6.20
C GLN A 30 -4.93 -1.56 -5.54
N ILE A 31 -5.34 -1.02 -4.40
CA ILE A 31 -4.51 -0.13 -3.58
C ILE A 31 -3.25 -0.86 -3.13
N ASP A 32 -3.37 -2.03 -2.51
CA ASP A 32 -2.20 -2.80 -2.04
C ASP A 32 -1.25 -3.17 -3.19
N ALA A 33 -1.77 -3.45 -4.39
CA ALA A 33 -0.96 -3.71 -5.57
C ALA A 33 -0.24 -2.46 -6.08
N THR A 34 -0.87 -1.28 -5.98
CA THR A 34 -0.27 0.01 -6.37
C THR A 34 0.78 0.44 -5.36
N ASP A 35 0.54 0.21 -4.06
CA ASP A 35 1.46 0.48 -2.95
C ASP A 35 2.80 -0.24 -3.17
N ARG A 36 2.75 -1.56 -3.40
CA ARG A 36 3.95 -2.36 -3.71
C ARG A 36 4.68 -1.90 -4.98
N GLN A 37 3.97 -1.38 -5.98
CA GLN A 37 4.61 -0.83 -7.17
C GLN A 37 5.35 0.48 -6.86
N ILE A 38 4.80 1.31 -5.97
CA ILE A 38 5.45 2.52 -5.50
C ILE A 38 6.68 2.16 -4.67
N ASP A 39 6.58 1.23 -3.73
CA ASP A 39 7.72 0.79 -2.91
C ASP A 39 8.89 0.30 -3.76
N ASN A 40 8.62 -0.57 -4.73
CA ASN A 40 9.65 -1.07 -5.65
C ASN A 40 10.33 0.05 -6.43
N LEU A 41 9.56 1.05 -6.89
CA LEU A 41 10.12 2.18 -7.62
C LEU A 41 10.95 3.10 -6.71
N VAL A 42 10.52 3.30 -5.46
CA VAL A 42 11.30 4.02 -4.45
C VAL A 42 12.60 3.27 -4.17
N TYR A 43 12.56 1.95 -3.99
CA TYR A 43 13.75 1.13 -3.78
C TYR A 43 14.73 1.24 -4.94
N GLN A 44 14.23 1.27 -6.18
CA GLN A 44 15.05 1.49 -7.38
C GLN A 44 15.64 2.90 -7.44
N LEU A 45 14.87 3.95 -7.11
CA LEU A 45 15.34 5.34 -7.20
C LEU A 45 16.46 5.67 -6.21
N TYR A 46 16.54 4.91 -5.11
CA TYR A 46 17.57 5.06 -4.09
C TYR A 46 18.60 3.92 -4.11
N ASP A 47 18.59 3.08 -5.15
CA ASP A 47 19.50 1.94 -5.34
C ASP A 47 19.60 1.02 -4.10
N LEU A 48 18.49 0.79 -3.40
CA LEU A 48 18.48 -0.04 -2.20
C LEU A 48 18.88 -1.48 -2.50
N THR A 49 19.78 -2.00 -1.68
CA THR A 49 20.13 -3.42 -1.70
C THR A 49 19.04 -4.26 -1.04
N LYS A 50 19.03 -5.56 -1.34
CA LYS A 50 18.08 -6.53 -0.72
C LYS A 50 18.10 -6.46 0.81
N ARG A 51 19.28 -6.25 1.41
CA ARG A 51 19.45 -6.15 2.86
C ARG A 51 18.82 -4.87 3.41
N GLU A 52 18.95 -3.75 2.71
CA GLU A 52 18.34 -2.49 3.11
C GLU A 52 16.82 -2.55 2.99
N ILE A 53 16.30 -3.17 1.91
CA ILE A 53 14.86 -3.43 1.74
C ILE A 53 14.35 -4.28 2.91
N GLU A 54 15.03 -5.38 3.26
CA GLU A 54 14.64 -6.22 4.38
C GLU A 54 14.57 -5.43 5.70
N ILE A 55 15.54 -4.54 5.95
CA ILE A 55 15.56 -3.67 7.13
C ILE A 55 14.39 -2.69 7.13
N VAL A 56 14.05 -2.10 5.98
CA VAL A 56 12.91 -1.18 5.83
C VAL A 56 11.61 -1.92 6.13
N GLU A 57 11.39 -3.08 5.52
CA GLU A 57 10.20 -3.91 5.69
C GLU A 57 10.05 -4.42 7.14
N THR A 58 11.13 -4.90 7.76
CA THR A 58 11.08 -5.38 9.16
C THR A 58 10.89 -4.25 10.17
N LYS A 59 11.48 -3.07 9.96
CA LYS A 59 11.23 -1.90 10.82
C LYS A 59 9.79 -1.42 10.72
N ILE A 60 9.22 -1.38 9.51
CA ILE A 60 7.85 -0.91 9.27
C ILE A 60 6.80 -1.93 9.74
N CYS A 61 7.09 -3.24 9.66
CA CYS A 61 6.20 -4.34 10.09
C CYS A 61 5.81 -4.29 11.60
N SER A 62 6.45 -3.45 12.41
CA SER A 62 5.98 -3.16 13.79
C SER A 62 4.69 -2.32 13.86
N LYS A 63 4.26 -1.65 12.77
CA LYS A 63 3.14 -0.68 12.79
C LYS A 63 1.81 -1.17 12.22
N ILE A 64 1.77 -2.32 11.52
CA ILE A 64 0.57 -2.70 10.72
C ILE A 64 -0.27 -3.84 11.33
N LYS A 65 0.24 -4.61 12.30
CA LYS A 65 -0.60 -5.65 12.96
C LYS A 65 -1.71 -5.07 13.86
N VAL A 66 -1.63 -3.81 14.27
CA VAL A 66 -2.61 -3.22 15.20
C VAL A 66 -3.96 -2.95 14.53
N ASN A 67 -3.98 -2.61 13.24
CA ASN A 67 -5.22 -2.19 12.56
C ASN A 67 -6.06 -3.36 12.00
N GLN A 68 -5.56 -4.59 12.06
CA GLN A 68 -6.31 -5.79 11.65
C GLN A 68 -6.98 -6.50 12.85
N LEU A 69 -6.58 -6.17 14.08
CA LEU A 69 -7.14 -6.74 15.31
C LEU A 69 -8.29 -5.93 15.93
N MET A 70 -8.58 -4.72 15.45
CA MET A 70 -9.64 -3.86 16.01
C MET A 70 -11.02 -4.04 15.33
N LEU A 71 -11.30 -5.22 14.78
CA LEU A 71 -12.57 -5.56 14.13
C LEU A 71 -13.12 -6.93 14.57
N LEU A 72 -12.80 -7.33 15.81
CA LEU A 72 -13.46 -8.35 16.61
C LEU A 72 -13.80 -7.75 17.97
#